data_AF-A0A0S7ZX33-F1
#
_entry.id   AF-A0A0S7ZX33-F1
#
_cell.length_a   1.000
_cell.length_b   1.000
_cell.length_c   1.000
_cell.angle_alpha   90.00
_cell.angle_beta   90.00
_cell.angle_gamma   90.00
#
_symmetry.space_group_name_H-M   'P 1'
#
loop_
_entity.id
_entity.type
_entity.pdbx_description
1 polymer ?
#
loop_
_entity_poly.entity_id
_entity_poly.type
_entity_poly.pdbx_seq_one_letter_code
_entity_poly.pdbx_strand_id
1 'polypeptide(L)'
;MTFTRKWHSYLCLVCVLAVNGCAQQPSVTSSDTAPPPAIPSKTEPAEAKEVTTPPVVTAKKPVVRKPKNTNKQSQQSKSAAITPQLAKPARSNYPPVAFDSPFKLKYGQKRSLPNSDLNFKISKVSDHRCPLEMQCVHPGNAVITLSLYRNEERIDSINIMGNNSSYASITDRQFAYHIQLLDLQPYPTVQFIELQHYVAEVVITQAKAQ
;
A
#
# COMPACT_ATOMS: atom_id res chain seq x y z
N MET A 1 10.15 -49.07 -6.33
CA MET A 1 9.27 -48.94 -7.51
C MET A 1 9.52 -47.58 -8.13
N THR A 2 10.19 -47.59 -9.28
CA THR A 2 10.72 -46.46 -10.03
C THR A 2 9.64 -45.85 -10.92
N PHE A 3 9.27 -44.59 -10.69
CA PHE A 3 8.33 -43.85 -11.55
C PHE A 3 9.11 -42.83 -12.39
N THR A 4 9.28 -43.16 -13.66
CA THR A 4 10.01 -42.38 -14.66
C THR A 4 9.17 -41.22 -15.19
N ARG A 5 9.83 -40.07 -15.32
CA ARG A 5 9.33 -38.81 -15.87
C ARG A 5 8.96 -38.95 -17.35
N LYS A 6 7.80 -38.42 -17.75
CA LYS A 6 7.47 -38.14 -19.16
C LYS A 6 7.32 -36.63 -19.34
N TRP A 7 8.36 -36.01 -19.86
CA TRP A 7 8.33 -34.65 -20.40
C TRP A 7 7.68 -34.72 -21.78
N HIS A 8 6.59 -33.98 -21.99
CA HIS A 8 6.09 -33.71 -23.33
C HIS A 8 6.69 -32.39 -23.81
N SER A 9 7.68 -32.52 -24.70
CA SER A 9 8.05 -31.48 -25.67
C SER A 9 6.81 -31.14 -26.49
N TYR A 10 6.35 -29.91 -26.40
CA TYR A 10 5.58 -29.29 -27.48
C TYR A 10 6.47 -28.28 -28.18
N LEU A 11 7.15 -28.81 -29.20
CA LEU A 11 7.69 -28.07 -30.33
C LEU A 11 6.51 -27.78 -31.26
N CYS A 12 6.08 -26.52 -31.36
CA CYS A 12 5.24 -25.98 -32.43
C CYS A 12 5.41 -24.47 -32.36
N LEU A 13 5.50 -23.72 -33.44
CA LEU A 13 5.70 -23.97 -34.86
C LEU A 13 6.03 -22.56 -35.36
N VAL A 14 7.02 -22.45 -36.22
CA VAL A 14 7.45 -21.21 -36.86
C VAL A 14 6.30 -20.62 -37.69
N CYS A 15 5.89 -19.38 -37.42
CA CYS A 15 5.22 -18.48 -38.35
C CYS A 15 6.12 -17.24 -38.45
N VAL A 16 7.00 -17.15 -39.45
CA VAL A 16 6.76 -16.57 -40.78
C VAL A 16 6.16 -15.16 -40.72
N LEU A 17 7.08 -14.19 -40.72
CA LEU A 17 7.11 -12.96 -41.53
C LEU A 17 5.76 -12.41 -42.03
N ALA A 18 5.37 -11.25 -41.49
CA ALA A 18 4.66 -10.23 -42.25
C ALA A 18 5.33 -8.87 -42.01
N VAL A 19 5.94 -8.39 -43.09
CA VAL A 19 6.56 -7.08 -43.27
C VAL A 19 5.46 -6.09 -43.68
N ASN A 20 5.70 -4.80 -43.42
CA ASN A 20 5.01 -3.61 -43.94
C ASN A 20 4.01 -2.91 -43.01
N GLY A 21 4.41 -1.73 -42.54
CA GLY A 21 3.52 -0.78 -41.90
C GLY A 21 4.20 0.42 -41.29
N CYS A 22 5.14 1.07 -41.99
CA CYS A 22 5.59 2.43 -41.63
C CYS A 22 4.43 3.41 -41.89
N ALA A 23 3.61 3.66 -40.89
CA ALA A 23 2.69 4.80 -40.89
C ALA A 23 3.44 6.03 -40.36
N GLN A 24 3.55 7.02 -41.25
CA GLN A 24 4.16 8.31 -41.05
C GLN A 24 3.53 9.05 -39.85
N GLN A 25 4.35 9.50 -38.91
CA GLN A 25 3.94 10.51 -37.95
C GLN A 25 3.90 11.88 -38.65
N PRO A 26 2.80 12.63 -38.59
CA PRO A 26 2.80 14.03 -39.01
C PRO A 26 3.62 14.84 -37.99
N SER A 27 4.68 15.47 -38.51
CA SER A 27 5.39 16.57 -37.88
C SER A 27 4.41 17.71 -37.59
N VAL A 28 3.97 17.83 -36.34
CA VAL A 28 3.26 19.01 -35.86
C VAL A 28 4.27 20.11 -35.54
N THR A 29 4.10 21.17 -36.29
CA THR A 29 4.80 22.45 -36.31
C THR A 29 4.87 23.06 -34.91
N SER A 30 6.08 23.36 -34.48
CA SER A 30 6.40 24.22 -33.35
C SER A 30 5.85 25.62 -33.60
N SER A 31 4.74 25.97 -32.95
CA SER A 31 4.24 27.34 -32.89
C SER A 31 4.95 28.09 -31.76
N ASP A 32 5.73 29.09 -32.18
CA ASP A 32 6.27 30.19 -31.38
C ASP A 32 5.32 30.61 -30.25
N THR A 33 5.72 30.33 -29.01
CA THR A 33 5.19 31.01 -27.84
C THR A 33 6.21 32.06 -27.44
N ALA A 34 5.80 33.32 -27.56
CA ALA A 34 6.57 34.49 -27.18
C ALA A 34 7.18 34.34 -25.77
N PRO A 35 8.40 34.85 -25.53
CA PRO A 35 8.99 34.83 -24.20
C PRO A 35 8.10 35.64 -23.24
N PRO A 36 7.86 35.14 -22.01
CA PRO A 36 7.11 35.88 -21.01
C PRO A 36 7.85 37.19 -20.65
N PRO A 37 7.13 38.28 -20.34
CA PRO A 37 7.74 39.54 -19.91
C PRO A 37 8.54 39.32 -18.62
N ALA A 38 9.77 39.84 -18.60
CA ALA A 38 10.64 39.82 -17.44
C ALA A 38 9.96 40.49 -16.24
N ILE A 39 9.73 39.70 -15.19
CA ILE A 39 9.24 40.22 -13.90
C ILE A 39 10.43 40.94 -13.23
N PRO A 40 10.30 42.21 -12.85
CA PRO A 40 11.33 42.91 -12.10
C PRO A 40 11.50 42.25 -10.72
N SER A 41 12.66 41.64 -10.54
CA SER A 41 13.13 41.08 -9.27
C SER A 41 13.34 42.22 -8.28
N LYS A 42 12.34 42.46 -7.43
CA LYS A 42 12.45 43.41 -6.31
C LYS A 42 12.99 42.64 -5.11
N THR A 43 14.32 42.59 -5.03
CA THR A 43 15.06 42.13 -3.84
C THR A 43 14.83 43.13 -2.72
N GLU A 44 13.95 42.79 -1.78
CA GLU A 44 13.81 43.48 -0.50
C GLU A 44 14.65 42.73 0.54
N PRO A 45 15.62 43.37 1.22
CA PRO A 45 16.42 42.73 2.26
C PRO A 45 15.53 42.47 3.47
N ALA A 46 15.25 41.19 3.77
CA ALA A 46 14.64 40.80 5.03
C ALA A 46 15.65 41.03 6.17
N GLU A 47 15.33 42.03 6.98
CA GLU A 47 15.92 42.36 8.28
C GLU A 47 15.91 41.11 9.18
N ALA A 48 17.11 40.64 9.54
CA ALA A 48 17.29 39.51 10.43
C ALA A 48 16.86 39.90 11.85
N LYS A 49 15.63 39.51 12.24
CA LYS A 49 15.25 39.51 13.65
C LYS A 49 15.88 38.32 14.36
N GLU A 50 16.77 38.66 15.28
CA GLU A 50 17.41 37.84 16.29
C GLU A 50 16.38 36.95 17.01
N VAL A 51 16.39 35.66 16.69
CA VAL A 51 15.59 34.65 17.41
C VAL A 51 16.34 34.32 18.70
N THR A 52 15.84 34.89 19.79
CA THR A 52 16.21 34.55 21.17
C THR A 52 15.96 33.06 21.40
N THR A 53 17.03 32.34 21.72
CA THR A 53 17.00 30.91 22.05
C THR A 53 16.20 30.65 23.32
N PRO A 54 15.28 29.66 23.35
CA PRO A 54 14.65 29.23 24.58
C PRO A 54 15.66 28.48 25.48
N PRO A 55 15.52 28.58 26.81
CA PRO A 55 16.40 27.94 27.77
C PRO A 55 16.32 26.41 27.70
N VAL A 56 17.50 25.79 27.71
CA VAL A 56 17.74 24.35 27.82
C VAL A 56 17.09 23.82 29.09
N VAL A 57 15.97 23.10 28.95
CA VAL A 57 15.35 22.37 30.06
C VAL A 57 16.05 21.01 30.18
N THR A 58 16.88 20.89 31.21
CA THR A 58 17.58 19.68 31.63
C THR A 58 16.60 18.56 31.98
N ALA A 59 16.45 17.59 31.08
CA ALA A 59 15.64 16.40 31.31
C ALA A 59 16.27 15.50 32.39
N LYS A 60 15.52 15.28 33.49
CA LYS A 60 15.86 14.29 34.51
C LYS A 60 15.66 12.87 33.97
N LYS A 61 16.73 12.08 34.10
CA LYS A 61 16.90 10.67 33.75
C LYS A 61 15.87 9.76 34.44
N PRO A 62 14.99 9.03 33.73
CA PRO A 62 14.16 8.01 34.34
C PRO A 62 14.96 6.74 34.62
N VAL A 63 14.80 6.25 35.85
CA VAL A 63 15.45 5.07 36.42
C VAL A 63 14.96 3.80 35.74
N VAL A 64 15.90 3.05 35.15
CA VAL A 64 15.71 1.69 34.64
C VAL A 64 15.39 0.75 35.81
N ARG A 65 14.21 0.14 35.82
CA ARG A 65 13.92 -1.04 36.66
C ARG A 65 13.68 -2.24 35.76
N LYS A 66 14.58 -3.22 35.82
CA LYS A 66 14.45 -4.55 35.22
C LYS A 66 13.47 -5.40 36.03
N PRO A 67 12.42 -5.99 35.42
CA PRO A 67 11.77 -7.16 35.98
C PRO A 67 12.51 -8.42 35.51
N LYS A 68 13.18 -9.07 36.45
CA LYS A 68 13.63 -10.45 36.39
C LYS A 68 12.42 -11.32 36.64
N ASN A 69 11.96 -12.14 35.68
CA ASN A 69 11.28 -13.37 36.09
C ASN A 69 11.54 -14.53 35.14
N THR A 70 12.22 -15.49 35.73
CA THR A 70 12.47 -16.84 35.28
C THR A 70 11.17 -17.62 35.43
N ASN A 71 10.63 -18.19 34.35
CA ASN A 71 9.83 -19.39 34.55
C ASN A 71 10.15 -20.45 33.50
N LYS A 72 10.67 -21.55 34.05
CA LYS A 72 11.19 -22.74 33.40
C LYS A 72 10.10 -23.79 33.62
N GLN A 73 9.30 -24.08 32.61
CA GLN A 73 8.49 -25.29 32.61
C GLN A 73 8.54 -25.96 31.24
N SER A 74 9.50 -26.89 31.17
CA SER A 74 9.53 -28.01 30.25
C SER A 74 8.23 -28.80 30.43
N GLN A 75 7.41 -28.86 29.38
CA GLN A 75 6.40 -29.90 29.23
C GLN A 75 6.73 -30.69 27.98
N GLN A 76 7.27 -31.87 28.25
CA GLN A 76 7.65 -32.92 27.33
C GLN A 76 6.37 -33.63 26.87
N SER A 77 5.79 -33.16 25.76
CA SER A 77 4.62 -33.77 25.15
C SER A 77 5.03 -34.96 24.28
N LYS A 78 4.46 -36.11 24.62
CA LYS A 78 4.58 -37.41 23.95
C LYS A 78 4.30 -37.29 22.45
N SER A 79 5.25 -37.79 21.66
CA SER A 79 5.16 -37.92 20.21
C SER A 79 4.21 -39.07 19.86
N ALA A 80 2.97 -38.74 19.51
CA ALA A 80 2.11 -39.62 18.73
C ALA A 80 2.29 -39.23 17.26
N ALA A 81 2.57 -40.20 16.41
CA ALA A 81 2.74 -40.02 14.98
C ALA A 81 1.42 -39.54 14.35
N ILE A 82 1.29 -38.23 14.17
CA ILE A 82 0.19 -37.61 13.44
C ILE A 82 0.54 -37.72 11.95
N THR A 83 -0.21 -38.55 11.23
CA THR A 83 -0.24 -38.53 9.77
C THR A 83 -0.58 -37.10 9.32
N PRO A 84 0.26 -36.43 8.51
CA PRO A 84 -0.05 -35.09 8.02
C PRO A 84 -1.21 -35.18 7.03
N GLN A 85 -2.43 -35.10 7.53
CA GLN A 85 -3.57 -34.73 6.70
C GLN A 85 -3.29 -33.31 6.23
N LEU A 86 -3.18 -33.17 4.91
CA LEU A 86 -3.02 -31.90 4.21
C LEU A 86 -4.18 -30.99 4.61
N ALA A 87 -3.98 -30.21 5.67
CA ALA A 87 -5.01 -29.40 6.28
C ALA A 87 -5.48 -28.37 5.25
N LYS A 88 -6.75 -28.47 4.88
CA LYS A 88 -7.46 -27.45 4.10
C LYS A 88 -7.18 -26.10 4.77
N PRO A 89 -6.75 -25.06 4.04
CA PRO A 89 -6.36 -23.79 4.64
C PRO A 89 -7.51 -23.26 5.50
N ALA A 90 -7.17 -22.82 6.72
CA ALA A 90 -8.12 -22.26 7.66
C ALA A 90 -8.89 -21.13 6.95
N ARG A 91 -10.20 -21.30 6.83
CA ARG A 91 -11.07 -20.33 6.16
C ARG A 91 -11.04 -19.05 6.97
N SER A 92 -10.73 -17.91 6.34
CA SER A 92 -10.78 -16.63 7.02
C SER A 92 -12.18 -16.35 7.58
N ASN A 93 -12.26 -15.81 8.79
CA ASN A 93 -13.51 -15.38 9.43
C ASN A 93 -13.96 -13.98 8.97
N TYR A 94 -13.18 -13.31 8.13
CA TYR A 94 -13.50 -11.97 7.65
C TYR A 94 -14.24 -12.03 6.30
N PRO A 95 -15.20 -11.13 6.05
CA PRO A 95 -15.94 -11.16 4.79
C PRO A 95 -15.00 -10.94 3.60
N PRO A 96 -15.13 -11.74 2.52
CA PRO A 96 -14.30 -11.60 1.33
C PRO A 96 -14.68 -10.33 0.55
N VAL A 97 -13.72 -9.82 -0.22
CA VAL A 97 -13.94 -8.74 -1.20
C VAL A 97 -14.17 -9.29 -2.60
N ALA A 98 -14.83 -8.53 -3.46
CA ALA A 98 -14.88 -8.82 -4.89
C ALA A 98 -13.66 -8.21 -5.59
N PHE A 99 -13.13 -8.91 -6.59
CA PHE A 99 -12.11 -8.33 -7.47
C PHE A 99 -12.74 -7.42 -8.52
N ASP A 100 -11.93 -6.50 -9.05
CA ASP A 100 -12.25 -5.63 -10.18
C ASP A 100 -13.47 -4.72 -9.95
N SER A 101 -13.93 -4.60 -8.70
CA SER A 101 -15.06 -3.80 -8.28
C SER A 101 -14.68 -2.95 -7.06
N PRO A 102 -14.92 -1.62 -7.09
CA PRO A 102 -14.70 -0.77 -5.92
C PRO A 102 -15.51 -1.24 -4.71
N PHE A 103 -14.91 -1.17 -3.53
CA PHE A 103 -15.60 -1.41 -2.27
C PHE A 103 -15.12 -0.45 -1.19
N LYS A 104 -15.97 -0.23 -0.19
CA LYS A 104 -15.66 0.61 0.96
C LYS A 104 -15.01 -0.18 2.09
N LEU A 105 -13.92 0.36 2.63
CA LEU A 105 -13.16 -0.19 3.74
C LEU A 105 -13.02 0.86 4.84
N LYS A 106 -13.65 0.60 5.99
CA LYS A 106 -13.53 1.49 7.15
C LYS A 106 -12.18 1.28 7.85
N TYR A 107 -11.65 2.32 8.47
CA TYR A 107 -10.45 2.21 9.30
C TYR A 107 -10.55 1.08 10.34
N GLY A 108 -9.50 0.27 10.45
CA GLY A 108 -9.44 -0.89 11.34
C GLY A 108 -10.28 -2.10 10.93
N GLN A 109 -11.18 -1.97 9.95
CA GLN A 109 -11.98 -3.08 9.44
C GLN A 109 -11.10 -4.08 8.70
N LYS A 110 -11.21 -5.36 9.07
CA LYS A 110 -10.53 -6.46 8.37
C LYS A 110 -11.40 -7.03 7.25
N ARG A 111 -10.78 -7.37 6.13
CA ARG A 111 -11.37 -8.10 5.00
C ARG A 111 -10.44 -9.23 4.57
N SER A 112 -10.99 -10.25 3.93
CA SER A 112 -10.21 -11.36 3.37
C SER A 112 -10.01 -11.21 1.86
N LEU A 113 -8.83 -11.59 1.38
CA LEU A 113 -8.57 -11.73 -0.04
C LEU A 113 -9.11 -13.09 -0.52
N PRO A 114 -9.97 -13.14 -1.54
CA PRO A 114 -10.39 -14.39 -2.14
C PRO A 114 -9.20 -15.21 -2.64
N ASN A 115 -9.32 -16.53 -2.62
CA ASN A 115 -8.28 -17.48 -3.08
C ASN A 115 -6.95 -17.39 -2.31
N SER A 116 -6.94 -16.78 -1.13
CA SER A 116 -5.78 -16.64 -0.26
C SER A 116 -6.17 -16.81 1.21
N ASP A 117 -5.18 -17.07 2.07
CA ASP A 117 -5.30 -17.03 3.53
C ASP A 117 -5.00 -15.63 4.11
N LEU A 118 -4.79 -14.64 3.22
CA LEU A 118 -4.48 -13.28 3.57
C LEU A 118 -5.71 -12.47 3.95
N ASN A 119 -5.52 -11.65 4.97
CA ASN A 119 -6.46 -10.64 5.42
C ASN A 119 -5.77 -9.29 5.44
N PHE A 120 -6.54 -8.22 5.31
CA PHE A 120 -5.98 -6.87 5.33
C PHE A 120 -6.90 -5.91 6.05
N LYS A 121 -6.31 -4.82 6.56
CA LYS A 121 -7.03 -3.68 7.13
C LYS A 121 -6.22 -2.40 6.94
N ILE A 122 -6.91 -1.26 7.00
CA ILE A 122 -6.25 0.04 7.15
C ILE A 122 -5.73 0.15 8.58
N SER A 123 -4.42 0.31 8.74
CA SER A 123 -3.75 0.43 10.04
C SER A 123 -3.22 1.83 10.32
N LYS A 124 -3.10 2.68 9.29
CA LYS A 124 -2.72 4.08 9.42
C LYS A 124 -3.31 4.89 8.27
N VAL A 125 -3.57 6.17 8.54
CA VAL A 125 -3.95 7.19 7.55
C VAL A 125 -3.02 8.39 7.75
N SER A 126 -2.49 8.93 6.65
CA SER A 126 -1.75 10.18 6.59
C SER A 126 -2.45 11.05 5.56
N ASP A 127 -3.22 12.03 6.03
CA ASP A 127 -4.02 12.89 5.16
C ASP A 127 -3.42 14.30 5.13
N HIS A 128 -2.86 14.65 3.97
CA HIS A 128 -2.29 15.98 3.70
C HIS A 128 -3.10 16.73 2.64
N ARG A 129 -4.32 16.27 2.32
CA ARG A 129 -5.18 16.95 1.36
C ARG A 129 -5.51 18.35 1.87
N CYS A 130 -5.59 19.30 0.95
CA CYS A 130 -5.92 20.67 1.28
C CYS A 130 -7.36 20.75 1.81
N PRO A 131 -7.63 21.30 3.01
CA PRO A 131 -8.99 21.46 3.48
C PRO A 131 -9.85 22.33 2.55
N LEU A 132 -11.15 22.04 2.40
CA LEU A 132 -12.04 22.73 1.43
C LEU A 132 -12.06 24.26 1.58
N GLU A 133 -11.99 24.78 2.81
CA GLU A 133 -12.08 26.21 3.11
C GLU A 133 -10.70 26.91 3.18
N MET A 134 -9.63 26.23 2.74
CA MET A 134 -8.27 26.77 2.77
C MET A 134 -7.68 26.85 1.37
N GLN A 135 -6.86 27.88 1.14
CA GLN A 135 -6.04 27.97 -0.06
C GLN A 135 -4.65 27.42 0.23
N CYS A 136 -4.37 26.22 -0.30
CA CYS A 136 -3.04 25.63 -0.22
C CYS A 136 -2.24 25.99 -1.48
N VAL A 137 -0.98 26.37 -1.29
CA VAL A 137 -0.04 26.55 -2.41
C VAL A 137 0.24 25.22 -3.12
N HIS A 138 0.20 24.10 -2.39
CA HIS A 138 0.38 22.76 -2.92
C HIS A 138 -0.73 21.83 -2.41
N PRO A 139 -1.49 21.16 -3.28
CA PRO A 139 -2.44 20.14 -2.86
C PRO A 139 -1.65 18.90 -2.42
N GLY A 140 -1.61 18.62 -1.12
CA GLY A 140 -1.03 17.38 -0.61
C GLY A 140 -1.91 16.17 -0.95
N ASN A 141 -1.42 14.97 -0.63
CA ASN A 141 -2.09 13.71 -0.93
C ASN A 141 -2.55 13.00 0.34
N ALA A 142 -3.56 12.13 0.19
CA ALA A 142 -3.89 11.14 1.20
C ALA A 142 -3.06 9.87 0.97
N VAL A 143 -2.59 9.26 2.05
CA VAL A 143 -1.88 7.97 2.05
C VAL A 143 -2.50 7.08 3.11
N ILE A 144 -2.87 5.86 2.73
CA ILE A 144 -3.27 4.82 3.67
C ILE A 144 -2.18 3.77 3.81
N THR A 145 -2.04 3.18 4.99
CA THR A 145 -1.24 1.98 5.20
C THR A 145 -2.19 0.79 5.34
N LEU A 146 -2.06 -0.19 4.46
CA LEU A 146 -2.71 -1.49 4.60
C LEU A 146 -1.75 -2.46 5.29
N SER A 147 -2.20 -3.07 6.39
CA SER A 147 -1.46 -4.17 7.02
C SER A 147 -2.05 -5.50 6.57
N LEU A 148 -1.17 -6.42 6.18
CA LEU A 148 -1.51 -7.77 5.75
C LEU A 148 -1.31 -8.77 6.88
N TYR A 149 -2.22 -9.73 6.98
CA TYR A 149 -2.28 -10.71 8.06
C TYR A 149 -2.48 -12.12 7.52
N ARG A 150 -1.77 -13.08 8.10
CA ARG A 150 -1.98 -14.52 7.92
C ARG A 150 -2.17 -15.14 9.29
N ASN A 151 -3.28 -15.84 9.52
CA ASN A 151 -3.60 -16.45 10.83
C ASN A 151 -3.46 -15.47 12.00
N GLU A 152 -3.97 -14.24 11.86
CA GLU A 152 -3.88 -13.14 12.84
C GLU A 152 -2.49 -12.52 13.07
N GLU A 153 -1.43 -13.11 12.51
CA GLU A 153 -0.09 -12.53 12.53
C GLU A 153 0.07 -11.51 11.40
N ARG A 154 0.57 -10.31 11.73
CA ARG A 154 0.88 -9.30 10.71
C ARG A 154 2.14 -9.72 9.96
N ILE A 155 2.02 -9.98 8.66
CA ILE A 155 3.13 -10.41 7.82
C ILE A 155 3.78 -9.26 7.05
N ASP A 156 3.02 -8.20 6.76
CA ASP A 156 3.51 -7.07 5.95
C ASP A 156 2.66 -5.80 6.17
N SER A 157 3.15 -4.67 5.66
CA SER A 157 2.40 -3.41 5.52
C SER A 157 2.84 -2.62 4.30
N ILE A 158 1.87 -2.13 3.54
CA ILE A 158 2.07 -1.38 2.30
C ILE A 158 1.41 -0.01 2.39
N ASN A 159 2.04 1.00 1.81
CA ASN A 159 1.48 2.35 1.69
C ASN A 159 0.87 2.54 0.31
N ILE A 160 -0.33 3.12 0.26
CA ILE A 160 -1.05 3.41 -0.99
C ILE A 160 -1.44 4.89 -0.97
N MET A 161 -0.99 5.61 -1.99
CA MET A 161 -1.31 7.02 -2.17
C MET A 161 -2.61 7.17 -2.95
N GLY A 162 -3.45 8.11 -2.55
CA GLY A 162 -4.70 8.46 -3.22
C GLY A 162 -4.42 9.32 -4.45
N ASN A 163 -3.86 8.68 -5.48
CA ASN A 163 -3.80 9.23 -6.83
C ASN A 163 -4.05 8.09 -7.82
N ASN A 164 -4.62 8.40 -8.98
CA ASN A 164 -5.04 7.39 -9.96
C ASN A 164 -3.89 6.60 -10.58
N SER A 165 -2.64 6.91 -10.25
CA SER A 165 -1.44 6.25 -10.77
C SER A 165 -0.71 5.37 -9.73
N SER A 166 -1.06 5.46 -8.44
CA SER A 166 -0.40 4.67 -7.40
C SER A 166 -1.17 3.39 -7.13
N TYR A 167 -0.46 2.28 -7.23
CA TYR A 167 -0.93 0.97 -6.80
C TYR A 167 0.13 0.31 -5.94
N ALA A 168 -0.32 -0.57 -5.04
CA ALA A 168 0.57 -1.48 -4.34
C ALA A 168 0.36 -2.90 -4.87
N SER A 169 1.45 -3.63 -5.04
CA SER A 169 1.44 -5.01 -5.52
C SER A 169 1.81 -5.96 -4.40
N ILE A 170 1.03 -7.04 -4.26
CA ILE A 170 1.30 -8.12 -3.30
C ILE A 170 1.32 -9.43 -4.07
N THR A 171 2.34 -10.26 -3.84
CA THR A 171 2.38 -11.62 -4.39
C THR A 171 2.13 -12.63 -3.28
N ASP A 172 1.17 -13.53 -3.47
CA ASP A 172 0.91 -14.66 -2.58
C ASP A 172 0.78 -15.97 -3.36
N ARG A 173 1.75 -16.87 -3.15
CA ARG A 173 1.84 -18.20 -3.78
C ARG A 173 1.73 -18.14 -5.31
N GLN A 174 0.51 -18.17 -5.84
CA GLN A 174 0.18 -18.26 -7.27
C GLN A 174 -0.51 -17.00 -7.81
N PHE A 175 -0.73 -15.99 -6.97
CA PHE A 175 -1.48 -14.80 -7.35
C PHE A 175 -0.67 -13.54 -7.05
N ALA A 176 -0.77 -12.58 -7.96
CA ALA A 176 -0.38 -11.19 -7.75
C ALA A 176 -1.65 -10.35 -7.62
N TYR A 177 -1.69 -9.49 -6.62
CA TYR A 177 -2.78 -8.57 -6.35
C TYR A 177 -2.28 -7.15 -6.58
N HIS A 178 -3.04 -6.35 -7.32
CA HIS A 178 -2.83 -4.91 -7.39
C HIS A 178 -3.95 -4.21 -6.63
N ILE A 179 -3.56 -3.36 -5.69
CA ILE A 179 -4.48 -2.63 -4.82
C ILE A 179 -4.34 -1.14 -5.13
N GLN A 180 -5.46 -0.49 -5.39
CA GLN A 180 -5.52 0.93 -5.68
C GLN A 180 -6.50 1.62 -4.71
N LEU A 181 -6.08 2.78 -4.21
CA LEU A 181 -6.92 3.69 -3.45
C LEU A 181 -7.60 4.64 -4.43
N LEU A 182 -8.92 4.53 -4.58
CA LEU A 182 -9.70 5.38 -5.48
C LEU A 182 -10.12 6.68 -4.78
N ASP A 183 -10.57 6.58 -3.53
CA ASP A 183 -11.00 7.74 -2.75
C ASP A 183 -10.83 7.49 -1.24
N LEU A 184 -10.76 8.57 -0.46
CA LEU A 184 -10.72 8.53 0.99
C LEU A 184 -11.71 9.53 1.57
N GLN A 185 -12.70 9.05 2.32
CA GLN A 185 -13.72 9.88 2.95
C GLN A 185 -13.54 9.91 4.48
N PRO A 186 -13.88 11.01 5.17
CA PRO A 186 -14.31 12.29 4.58
C PRO A 186 -13.13 13.04 3.94
N TYR A 187 -13.43 13.96 3.03
CA TYR A 187 -12.46 14.98 2.62
C TYR A 187 -12.28 16.01 3.75
N PRO A 188 -11.06 16.49 4.04
CA PRO A 188 -10.84 17.41 5.14
C PRO A 188 -11.60 18.73 4.96
N THR A 189 -12.43 19.07 5.93
CA THR A 189 -13.02 20.41 6.12
C THR A 189 -12.29 21.19 7.21
N VAL A 190 -11.66 20.48 8.15
CA VAL A 190 -10.85 20.98 9.25
C VAL A 190 -9.50 20.25 9.28
N GLN A 191 -8.58 20.70 10.13
CA GLN A 191 -7.22 20.13 10.20
C GLN A 191 -7.16 18.74 10.84
N PHE A 192 -8.20 18.29 11.55
CA PHE A 192 -8.18 17.02 12.25
C PHE A 192 -9.46 16.22 12.05
N ILE A 193 -9.31 14.97 11.58
CA ILE A 193 -10.36 13.96 11.47
C ILE A 193 -9.89 12.75 12.26
N GLU A 194 -10.71 12.24 13.18
CA GLU A 194 -10.35 11.02 13.92
C GLU A 194 -10.26 9.81 12.99
N LEU A 195 -9.29 8.93 13.25
CA LEU A 195 -9.01 7.79 12.39
C LEU A 195 -10.23 6.90 12.10
N GLN A 196 -11.10 6.73 13.10
CA GLN A 196 -12.29 5.91 13.02
C GLN A 196 -13.36 6.39 12.04
N HIS A 197 -13.31 7.66 11.60
CA HIS A 197 -14.23 8.21 10.61
C HIS A 197 -13.78 7.95 9.17
N TYR A 198 -12.53 7.52 8.95
CA TYR A 198 -12.05 7.27 7.61
C TYR A 198 -12.66 6.03 6.97
N VAL A 199 -13.08 6.18 5.72
CA VAL A 199 -13.55 5.13 4.82
C VAL A 199 -12.81 5.28 3.50
N ALA A 200 -12.00 4.28 3.15
CA ALA A 200 -11.35 4.23 1.85
C ALA A 200 -12.26 3.52 0.84
N GLU A 201 -12.32 4.04 -0.37
CA GLU A 201 -12.81 3.31 -1.54
C GLU A 201 -11.62 2.68 -2.25
N VAL A 202 -11.63 1.35 -2.33
CA VAL A 202 -10.50 0.55 -2.78
C VAL A 202 -10.95 -0.38 -3.89
N VAL A 203 -10.12 -0.59 -4.90
CA VAL A 203 -10.28 -1.67 -5.87
C VAL A 203 -9.07 -2.60 -5.80
N ILE A 204 -9.33 -3.91 -5.94
CA ILE A 204 -8.30 -4.93 -5.96
C ILE A 204 -8.47 -5.74 -7.23
N THR A 205 -7.41 -5.84 -8.03
CA THR A 205 -7.35 -6.72 -9.20
C THR A 205 -6.43 -7.90 -8.91
N GLN A 206 -6.69 -9.04 -9.55
CA GLN A 206 -5.90 -10.27 -9.36
C GLN A 206 -5.37 -10.77 -10.71
N ALA A 207 -4.09 -11.11 -10.74
CA ALA A 207 -3.45 -11.83 -11.83
C ALA A 207 -2.83 -13.13 -11.31
N LYS A 208 -2.65 -14.13 -12.19
CA LYS A 208 -1.78 -15.26 -11.86
C LYS A 208 -0.33 -14.77 -11.81
N ALA A 209 0.38 -15.12 -10.75
CA ALA A 209 1.83 -14.94 -10.70
C ALA A 209 2.45 -15.88 -11.75
N GLN A 210 3.24 -15.30 -12.67
CA GLN A 210 4.00 -16.05 -13.68
C GLN A 210 5.20 -16.76 -13.04
#